data_AF-A0A444XT52-F1
#
_entry.id   AF-A0A444XT52-F1
#
_cell.length_a   1.000
_cell.length_b   1.000
_cell.length_c   1.000
_cell.angle_alpha   90.00
_cell.angle_beta   90.00
_cell.angle_gamma   90.00
#
_symmetry.space_group_name_H-M   'P 1'
#
loop_
_entity.id
_entity.type
_entity.pdbx_description
1 polymer ?
#
loop_
_entity_poly.entity_id
_entity_poly.type
_entity_poly.pdbx_seq_one_letter_code
_entity_poly.pdbx_strand_id
1 'polypeptide(L)'
;MRNVMDMRAGFGGFAAALISQKFDCWVMNVVPVSSTNALPVIYDCGLMGVMHDWCEAFDTYPRIYDFLHAANLLSAERKRCNVSSIMLEMDRILRPGGRVYIRDSIAIMDEIQDIAKAMG
;
A
#
# COMPACT_ATOMS: atom_id res chain seq x y z
N MET A 1 9.65 -13.40 -1.58
CA MET A 1 8.68 -12.37 -1.20
C MET A 1 7.63 -13.07 -0.36
N ARG A 2 7.56 -12.75 0.93
CA ARG A 2 6.65 -13.41 1.89
C ARG A 2 5.73 -12.41 2.57
N ASN A 3 6.21 -11.19 2.79
CA ASN A 3 5.46 -10.13 3.46
C ASN A 3 5.00 -9.10 2.43
N VAL A 4 3.69 -9.10 2.13
CA VAL A 4 3.10 -8.20 1.13
C VAL A 4 2.14 -7.24 1.83
N MET A 5 2.10 -5.99 1.38
CA MET A 5 1.09 -5.02 1.81
C MET A 5 0.34 -4.52 0.59
N ASP A 6 -0.99 -4.59 0.66
CA ASP A 6 -1.86 -3.86 -0.24
C ASP A 6 -2.30 -2.57 0.44
N MET A 7 -1.70 -1.46 0.03
CA MET A 7 -1.86 -0.16 0.71
C MET A 7 -3.25 0.45 0.49
N ARG A 8 -4.01 -0.05 -0.50
CA ARG A 8 -5.40 0.33 -0.74
C ARG A 8 -6.21 -0.89 -1.20
N ALA A 9 -6.61 -1.71 -0.24
CA ALA A 9 -7.15 -3.04 -0.50
C ALA A 9 -8.55 -3.08 -1.13
N GLY A 10 -9.35 -2.00 -1.01
CA GLY A 10 -10.76 -2.05 -1.40
C GLY A 10 -11.45 -3.20 -0.66
N PHE A 11 -11.93 -4.21 -1.40
CA PHE A 11 -12.55 -5.43 -0.84
C PHE A 11 -11.58 -6.62 -0.67
N GLY A 12 -10.27 -6.42 -0.74
CA GLY A 12 -9.27 -7.49 -0.57
C GLY A 12 -9.00 -8.33 -1.84
N GLY A 13 -9.40 -7.82 -3.01
CA GLY A 13 -9.29 -8.55 -4.29
C GLY A 13 -7.86 -8.91 -4.69
N PHE A 14 -6.88 -8.06 -4.37
CA PHE A 14 -5.46 -8.34 -4.63
C PHE A 14 -4.96 -9.53 -3.81
N ALA A 15 -5.28 -9.56 -2.50
CA ALA A 15 -4.92 -10.68 -1.63
C ALA A 15 -5.60 -11.98 -2.08
N ALA A 16 -6.88 -11.92 -2.43
CA ALA A 16 -7.61 -13.07 -2.96
C ALA A 16 -6.97 -13.61 -4.25
N ALA A 17 -6.52 -12.72 -5.15
CA ALA A 17 -5.84 -13.12 -6.38
C ALA A 17 -4.51 -13.83 -6.09
N LEU A 18 -3.70 -13.33 -5.15
CA LEU A 18 -2.42 -13.96 -4.78
C LEU A 18 -2.62 -15.37 -4.17
N ILE A 19 -3.63 -15.53 -3.31
CA ILE A 19 -4.00 -16.83 -2.75
C ILE A 19 -4.44 -17.79 -3.87
N SER A 20 -5.27 -17.33 -4.80
CA SER A 20 -5.75 -18.17 -5.92
C SER A 20 -4.62 -18.65 -6.83
N GLN A 21 -3.55 -17.85 -6.98
CA GLN A 21 -2.34 -18.20 -7.73
C GLN A 21 -1.32 -19.02 -6.91
N LYS A 22 -1.67 -19.39 -5.66
CA LYS A 22 -0.83 -20.19 -4.75
C LYS A 22 0.52 -19.56 -4.43
N PHE A 23 0.58 -18.24 -4.34
CA PHE A 23 1.76 -17.58 -3.79
C PHE A 23 1.87 -17.85 -2.29
N ASP A 24 3.05 -18.28 -1.83
CA ASP A 24 3.38 -18.45 -0.42
C ASP A 24 3.75 -17.09 0.20
N CYS A 25 2.74 -16.23 0.37
CA CYS A 25 2.86 -14.93 0.99
C CYS A 25 1.60 -14.58 1.79
N TRP A 26 1.77 -13.78 2.84
CA TRP A 26 0.66 -13.15 3.53
C TRP A 26 0.54 -11.69 3.09
N VAL A 27 -0.70 -11.18 3.08
CA VAL A 27 -1.01 -9.83 2.61
C VAL A 27 -1.65 -9.04 3.75
N MET A 28 -1.04 -7.92 4.13
CA MET A 28 -1.68 -6.90 4.96
C MET A 28 -2.58 -6.04 4.06
N ASN A 29 -3.90 -6.14 4.23
CA ASN A 29 -4.85 -5.33 3.48
C ASN A 29 -5.15 -4.01 4.21
N VAL A 30 -4.69 -2.89 3.68
CA VAL A 30 -4.92 -1.58 4.29
C VAL A 30 -6.11 -0.89 3.62
N VAL A 31 -7.08 -0.47 4.43
CA VAL A 31 -8.22 0.34 3.99
C VAL A 31 -7.99 1.78 4.44
N PRO A 32 -7.77 2.73 3.50
CA PRO A 32 -7.60 4.13 3.86
C PRO A 32 -8.84 4.70 4.56
N VAL A 33 -8.64 5.52 5.60
CA VAL A 33 -9.73 6.23 6.29
C VAL A 33 -10.54 7.17 5.37
N SER A 34 -9.93 7.59 4.25
CA SER A 34 -10.57 8.40 3.21
C SER A 34 -11.60 7.64 2.38
N SER A 35 -11.64 6.32 2.50
CA SER A 35 -12.45 5.42 1.68
C SER A 35 -13.54 4.72 2.49
N THR A 36 -14.52 4.11 1.80
CA THR A 36 -15.57 3.33 2.46
C THR A 36 -14.95 2.16 3.23
N ASN A 37 -15.37 1.99 4.49
CA ASN A 37 -14.88 0.92 5.34
C ASN A 37 -15.28 -0.46 4.80
N ALA A 38 -14.33 -1.15 4.17
CA ALA A 38 -14.48 -2.49 3.63
C ALA A 38 -13.86 -3.58 4.51
N LEU A 39 -13.33 -3.24 5.69
CA LEU A 39 -12.76 -4.21 6.63
C LEU A 39 -13.72 -5.36 6.99
N PRO A 40 -15.03 -5.13 7.22
CA PRO A 40 -15.94 -6.24 7.52
C PRO A 40 -15.92 -7.31 6.41
N VAL A 41 -15.93 -6.90 5.15
CA VAL A 41 -15.89 -7.81 4.00
C VAL A 41 -14.54 -8.54 3.90
N ILE A 42 -13.44 -7.83 4.17
CA ILE A 42 -12.09 -8.42 4.20
C ILE A 42 -12.02 -9.53 5.26
N TYR A 43 -12.57 -9.27 6.46
CA TYR A 43 -12.59 -10.25 7.55
C TYR A 43 -13.52 -11.43 7.27
N ASP A 44 -14.69 -11.20 6.69
CA ASP A 44 -15.61 -12.27 6.26
C ASP A 44 -14.98 -13.20 5.21
N CYS A 45 -14.04 -12.67 4.42
CA CYS A 45 -13.24 -13.44 3.46
C CYS A 45 -12.03 -14.17 4.11
N GLY A 46 -11.86 -14.08 5.42
CA GLY A 46 -10.74 -14.70 6.15
C GLY A 46 -9.38 -14.02 5.91
N LEU A 47 -9.37 -12.76 5.45
CA LEU A 47 -8.16 -12.00 5.17
C LEU A 47 -7.81 -11.07 6.34
N MET A 48 -6.52 -10.78 6.52
CA MET A 48 -6.07 -9.80 7.50
C MET A 48 -6.09 -8.39 6.89
N GLY A 49 -6.54 -7.42 7.67
CA GLY A 49 -6.52 -6.03 7.25
C GLY A 49 -6.57 -5.04 8.41
N VAL A 50 -6.33 -3.78 8.09
CA VAL A 50 -6.32 -2.67 9.04
C VAL A 50 -6.81 -1.39 8.36
N MET A 51 -7.39 -0.49 9.14
CA MET A 51 -7.72 0.85 8.67
C MET A 51 -6.58 1.79 9.01
N HIS A 52 -6.13 2.60 8.06
CA HIS A 52 -5.01 3.51 8.28
C HIS A 52 -5.21 4.87 7.61
N ASP A 53 -4.68 5.92 8.21
CA ASP A 53 -4.56 7.23 7.57
C ASP A 53 -3.16 7.41 7.00
N TRP A 54 -3.03 7.39 5.67
CA TRP A 54 -1.73 7.52 5.00
C TRP A 54 -1.10 8.92 5.11
N CYS A 55 -1.82 9.88 5.68
CA CYS A 55 -1.23 11.15 6.09
C CYS A 55 -0.45 11.05 7.41
N GLU A 56 -0.58 9.94 8.13
CA GLU A 56 0.15 9.61 9.35
C GLU A 56 1.08 8.40 9.12
N ALA A 57 2.10 8.28 9.98
CA ALA A 57 3.01 7.15 9.94
C ALA A 57 2.27 5.84 10.27
N PHE A 58 2.56 4.77 9.52
CA PHE A 58 1.95 3.47 9.75
C PHE A 58 2.55 2.84 11.01
N ASP A 59 1.69 2.34 11.91
CA ASP A 59 2.11 1.78 13.20
C ASP A 59 2.73 0.37 13.01
N THR A 60 3.94 0.35 12.46
CA THR A 60 4.71 -0.85 12.18
C THR A 60 6.20 -0.56 12.23
N TYR A 61 6.99 -1.59 12.55
CA TYR A 61 8.44 -1.46 12.55
C TYR A 61 8.97 -1.23 11.12
N PRO A 62 10.04 -0.43 10.96
CA PRO A 62 10.69 -0.27 9.67
C PRO A 62 11.12 -1.61 9.06
N ARG A 63 11.20 -1.67 7.73
CA ARG A 63 11.79 -2.80 6.97
C ARG A 63 11.08 -4.16 7.14
N ILE A 64 9.76 -4.16 7.31
CA ILE A 64 8.94 -5.38 7.46
C ILE A 64 8.53 -6.00 6.12
N TYR A 65 8.15 -5.20 5.14
CA TYR A 65 7.51 -5.69 3.91
C TYR A 65 8.51 -5.91 2.77
N ASP A 66 8.31 -6.99 2.01
CA ASP A 66 9.11 -7.29 0.81
C ASP A 66 8.49 -6.66 -0.45
N PHE A 67 7.18 -6.43 -0.44
CA PHE A 67 6.44 -5.87 -1.56
C PHE A 67 5.29 -4.97 -1.12
N LEU A 68 5.20 -3.79 -1.72
CA LEU A 68 4.10 -2.86 -1.53
C LEU A 68 3.31 -2.74 -2.84
N HIS A 69 2.00 -2.94 -2.76
CA HIS A 69 1.06 -2.69 -3.84
C HIS A 69 0.28 -1.41 -3.54
N ALA A 70 0.32 -0.44 -4.46
CA ALA A 70 -0.40 0.82 -4.35
C ALA A 70 -1.18 1.11 -5.64
N ALA A 71 -2.48 0.82 -5.65
CA ALA A 71 -3.36 1.10 -6.78
C ALA A 71 -4.26 2.31 -6.49
N ASN A 72 -4.11 3.39 -7.26
CA ASN A 72 -4.84 4.65 -7.11
C ASN A 72 -4.78 5.23 -5.69
N LEU A 73 -3.74 4.92 -4.92
CA LEU A 73 -3.61 5.41 -3.55
C LEU A 73 -3.25 6.89 -3.55
N LEU A 74 -2.23 7.26 -4.32
CA LEU A 74 -1.60 8.56 -4.26
C LEU A 74 -2.51 9.63 -4.86
N SER A 75 -3.23 9.34 -5.95
CA SER A 75 -4.26 10.27 -6.47
C SER A 75 -5.38 10.56 -5.48
N ALA A 76 -5.75 9.58 -4.64
CA ALA A 76 -6.81 9.77 -3.67
C ALA A 76 -6.36 10.53 -2.43
N GLU A 77 -5.16 10.24 -1.92
CA GLU A 77 -4.64 10.91 -0.73
C GLU A 77 -3.98 12.27 -1.03
N ARG A 78 -3.63 12.58 -2.30
CA ARG A 78 -3.00 13.85 -2.69
C ARG A 78 -3.76 15.10 -2.26
N LYS A 79 -5.10 15.01 -2.10
CA LYS A 79 -5.91 16.14 -1.62
C LYS A 79 -5.82 16.36 -0.12
N ARG A 80 -5.37 15.35 0.64
CA ARG A 80 -5.30 15.35 2.11
C ARG A 80 -3.88 15.58 2.60
N CYS A 81 -2.88 15.01 1.94
CA CYS A 81 -1.47 15.14 2.33
C CYS A 81 -0.51 15.03 1.13
N ASN A 82 0.77 15.29 1.40
CA ASN A 82 1.82 15.30 0.38
C ASN A 82 2.19 13.87 -0.04
N VAL A 83 2.29 13.65 -1.36
CA VAL A 83 2.74 12.41 -1.97
C VAL A 83 4.12 12.01 -1.46
N SER A 84 5.02 12.98 -1.21
CA SER A 84 6.35 12.71 -0.68
C SER A 84 6.33 12.07 0.70
N SER A 85 5.41 12.46 1.58
CA SER A 85 5.26 11.86 2.91
C SER A 85 4.87 10.38 2.82
N ILE A 86 3.96 10.05 1.91
CA ILE A 86 3.55 8.66 1.65
C ILE A 86 4.73 7.87 1.07
N MET A 87 5.49 8.44 0.13
CA MET A 87 6.66 7.79 -0.45
C MET A 87 7.79 7.55 0.57
N LEU A 88 8.00 8.48 1.49
CA LEU A 88 8.94 8.30 2.61
C LEU A 88 8.48 7.18 3.55
N GLU A 89 7.19 7.07 3.80
CA GLU A 89 6.63 5.99 4.60
C GLU A 89 6.76 4.64 3.90
N MET A 90 6.54 4.60 2.58
CA MET A 90 6.79 3.43 1.75
C MET A 90 8.25 3.00 1.81
N ASP A 91 9.20 3.94 1.73
CA ASP A 91 10.61 3.61 1.96
C ASP A 91 10.80 3.02 3.36
N ARG A 92 10.35 3.71 4.42
CA ARG A 92 10.55 3.30 5.82
C ARG A 92 10.14 1.84 6.09
N ILE A 93 8.97 1.43 5.62
CA ILE A 93 8.41 0.09 5.90
C ILE A 93 8.94 -1.01 4.96
N LEU A 94 9.48 -0.65 3.81
CA LEU A 94 9.99 -1.59 2.81
C LEU A 94 11.39 -2.09 3.18
N ARG A 95 11.60 -3.40 3.14
CA ARG A 95 12.92 -4.02 3.38
C ARG A 95 13.93 -3.59 2.30
N PRO A 96 15.25 -3.53 2.60
CA PRO A 96 16.25 -3.33 1.56
C PRO A 96 16.12 -4.36 0.43
N GLY A 97 16.09 -3.89 -0.83
CA GLY A 97 15.85 -4.72 -2.01
C GLY A 97 14.37 -5.12 -2.23
N GLY A 98 13.47 -4.67 -1.36
CA GLY A 98 12.03 -4.78 -1.57
C GLY A 98 11.57 -4.00 -2.80
N ARG A 99 10.35 -4.29 -3.25
CA ARG A 99 9.80 -3.68 -4.48
C ARG A 99 8.47 -3.03 -4.22
N VAL A 100 8.23 -1.94 -4.92
CA VAL A 100 6.95 -1.24 -4.91
C VAL A 100 6.35 -1.33 -6.31
N TYR A 101 5.07 -1.70 -6.39
CA TYR A 101 4.29 -1.59 -7.60
C TYR A 101 3.22 -0.51 -7.42
N ILE A 102 3.41 0.61 -8.12
CA ILE A 102 2.49 1.74 -8.09
C ILE A 102 1.73 1.78 -9.42
N ARG A 103 0.41 1.82 -9.35
CA ARG A 103 -0.46 2.06 -10.49
C ARG A 103 -1.37 3.23 -10.16
N ASP A 104 -1.14 4.37 -10.79
CA ASP A 104 -1.93 5.58 -10.58
C ASP A 104 -2.07 6.36 -11.90
N SER A 105 -2.74 7.52 -11.87
CA SER A 105 -2.90 8.41 -13.02
C SER A 105 -1.55 8.96 -13.51
N ILE A 106 -1.44 9.25 -14.82
CA ILE A 106 -0.19 9.70 -15.46
C ILE A 106 0.39 10.93 -14.77
N ALA A 107 -0.45 11.92 -14.45
CA ALA A 107 -0.01 13.15 -13.77
C ALA A 107 0.62 12.89 -12.38
N ILE A 108 0.23 11.82 -11.70
CA ILE A 108 0.81 11.40 -10.42
C ILE A 108 2.10 10.62 -10.63
N MET A 109 2.17 9.82 -11.70
CA MET A 109 3.37 9.05 -12.03
C MET A 109 4.57 9.96 -12.32
N ASP A 110 4.36 11.09 -12.99
CA ASP A 110 5.43 12.09 -13.23
C ASP A 110 5.96 12.66 -11.91
N GLU A 111 5.06 13.05 -11.00
CA GLU A 111 5.40 13.58 -9.66
C GLU A 111 6.17 12.54 -8.83
N ILE A 112 5.72 11.28 -8.83
CA ILE A 112 6.40 10.17 -8.16
C ILE A 112 7.80 9.97 -8.71
N GLN A 113 7.98 10.06 -10.03
CA GLN A 113 9.28 9.83 -10.65
C GLN A 113 10.29 10.90 -10.23
N ASP A 114 9.85 12.16 -10.10
CA ASP A 114 10.71 13.25 -9.65
C ASP A 114 11.07 13.12 -8.17
N ILE A 115 10.10 12.75 -7.32
CA ILE A 115 10.35 12.49 -5.89
C ILE A 115 11.29 11.29 -5.72
N ALA A 116 11.08 10.21 -6.46
CA ALA A 116 11.90 9.01 -6.39
C ALA A 116 13.36 9.32 -6.74
N LYS A 117 13.63 10.09 -7.81
CA LYS A 117 14.98 10.53 -8.17
C LYS A 117 15.64 11.39 -7.08
N ALA A 118 14.85 12.17 -6.35
CA ALA A 118 15.35 13.02 -5.28
C ALA A 118 15.68 12.22 -3.99
N MET A 119 15.04 11.07 -3.79
CA MET A 119 15.28 10.19 -2.63
C MET A 119 16.57 9.37 -2.76
N GLY A 120 17.11 9.19 -3.98
CA GLY A 120 18.34 8.45 -4.28
C GLY A 120 18.07 7.22 -5.13
#